data_AF-A0A1Z8N3A9-F1
#
_entry.id   AF-A0A1Z8N3A9-F1
#
_cell.length_a   1.000
_cell.length_b   1.000
_cell.length_c   1.000
_cell.angle_alpha   90.00
_cell.angle_beta   90.00
_cell.angle_gamma   90.00
#
_symmetry.space_group_name_H-M   'P 1'
#
loop_
_entity.id
_entity.type
_entity.pdbx_description
1 polymer ?
#
loop_
_entity_poly.entity_id
_entity_poly.type
_entity_poly.pdbx_seq_one_letter_code
_entity_poly.pdbx_strand_id
1 'polypeptide(L)'
;DAEFVCRVNACFLALRETLGAAWTLRLAERFDLIATRRGWPVQLTFQGVQIREESSDLKWEPDALRALEALMRRFVSSAWLKRHGWARFSV
;
A
#
# COMPACT_ATOMS: atom_id res chain seq x y z
N ASP A 1 2.71 10.50 7.28
CA ASP A 1 1.38 10.81 6.70
C ASP A 1 1.36 11.24 5.22
N ALA A 2 1.56 12.51 4.85
CA ALA A 2 1.33 12.97 3.46
C ALA A 2 2.25 12.32 2.41
N GLU A 3 3.53 12.11 2.76
CA GLU A 3 4.52 11.45 1.90
C GLU A 3 4.21 9.95 1.72
N PHE A 4 3.79 9.28 2.79
CA PHE A 4 3.33 7.89 2.76
C PHE A 4 2.15 7.73 1.80
N VAL A 5 1.11 8.57 1.95
CA VAL A 5 -0.09 8.54 1.12
C VAL A 5 0.26 8.77 -0.35
N CYS A 6 1.07 9.79 -0.64
CA CYS A 6 1.48 10.11 -2.01
C CYS A 6 2.23 8.94 -2.67
N ARG A 7 3.22 8.35 -1.99
CA ARG A 7 4.00 7.23 -2.52
C ARG A 7 3.18 5.98 -2.74
N VAL A 8 2.35 5.61 -1.77
CA VAL A 8 1.48 4.43 -1.88
C VAL A 8 0.51 4.61 -3.04
N ASN A 9 -0.12 5.77 -3.14
CA ASN A 9 -1.10 6.03 -4.19
C ASN A 9 -0.49 6.05 -5.59
N ALA A 10 0.70 6.62 -5.78
CA ALA A 10 1.37 6.62 -7.08
C ALA A 10 1.54 5.20 -7.65
N CYS A 11 2.02 4.26 -6.82
CA CYS A 11 2.18 2.87 -7.23
C CYS A 11 0.85 2.12 -7.32
N PHE A 12 -0.01 2.27 -6.32
CA PHE A 12 -1.26 1.53 -6.25
C PHE A 12 -2.22 1.88 -7.39
N LEU A 13 -2.30 3.16 -7.76
CA LEU A 13 -3.17 3.60 -8.86
C LEU A 13 -2.66 3.12 -10.22
N ALA A 14 -1.34 3.14 -10.45
CA ALA A 14 -0.75 2.55 -11.64
C ALA A 14 -1.00 1.03 -11.72
N LEU A 15 -0.95 0.35 -10.58
CA LEU A 15 -1.24 -1.09 -10.49
C LEU A 15 -2.72 -1.36 -10.79
N ARG A 16 -3.62 -0.51 -10.29
CA ARG A 16 -5.06 -0.56 -10.56
C ARG A 16 -5.38 -0.44 -12.04
N GLU A 17 -4.72 0.48 -12.73
CA GLU A 17 -4.86 0.63 -14.18
C GLU A 17 -4.33 -0.58 -14.95
N THR A 18 -3.26 -1.22 -14.45
CA THR A 18 -2.62 -2.36 -15.11
C THR A 18 -3.39 -3.68 -14.92
N LEU A 19 -3.90 -3.95 -13.71
CA LEU A 19 -4.53 -5.24 -13.36
C LEU A 19 -6.06 -5.22 -13.48
N GLY A 20 -6.66 -4.03 -13.50
CA GLY A 20 -8.11 -3.86 -13.50
C GLY A 20 -8.78 -4.04 -12.12
N ALA A 21 -10.06 -3.68 -12.06
CA ALA A 21 -10.76 -3.42 -10.81
C ALA A 21 -10.87 -4.63 -9.87
N ALA A 22 -11.13 -5.83 -10.41
CA ALA A 22 -11.35 -7.03 -9.61
C ALA A 22 -10.11 -7.43 -8.79
N TRP A 23 -8.91 -7.29 -9.37
CA TRP A 23 -7.67 -7.61 -8.68
C TRP A 23 -7.27 -6.53 -7.66
N THR A 24 -7.53 -5.27 -7.98
CA THR A 24 -7.32 -4.15 -7.05
C THR A 24 -8.14 -4.30 -5.78
N LEU A 25 -9.42 -4.68 -5.90
CA LEU A 25 -10.30 -4.89 -4.73
C LEU A 25 -9.81 -6.02 -3.84
N ARG A 26 -9.40 -7.17 -4.42
CA ARG A 26 -8.82 -8.27 -3.64
C ARG A 26 -7.55 -7.87 -2.90
N LEU A 27 -6.71 -7.02 -3.50
CA LEU A 27 -5.51 -6.50 -2.85
C LEU A 27 -5.87 -5.57 -1.69
N ALA A 28 -6.82 -4.64 -1.91
CA ALA A 28 -7.34 -3.74 -0.89
C ALA A 28 -7.93 -4.51 0.30
N GLU A 29 -8.82 -5.47 0.05
CA GLU A 29 -9.41 -6.35 1.08
C GLU A 29 -8.33 -7.10 1.87
N ARG A 30 -7.33 -7.65 1.17
CA ARG A 30 -6.25 -8.40 1.82
C ARG A 30 -5.39 -7.50 2.71
N PHE A 31 -5.12 -6.27 2.27
CA PHE A 31 -4.36 -5.31 3.06
C PHE A 31 -5.16 -4.81 4.26
N ASP A 32 -6.45 -4.49 4.09
CA ASP A 32 -7.34 -4.03 5.16
C ASP A 32 -7.48 -5.07 6.29
N LEU A 33 -7.54 -6.36 5.93
CA LEU A 33 -7.47 -7.46 6.90
C LEU A 33 -6.16 -7.49 7.71
N ILE A 34 -5.02 -7.18 7.08
CA ILE A 34 -3.73 -7.13 7.78
C ILE A 34 -3.69 -5.92 8.71
N ALA A 35 -4.10 -4.74 8.21
CA ALA A 35 -4.13 -3.51 8.98
C ALA A 35 -5.03 -3.64 10.21
N THR A 36 -6.23 -4.20 10.05
CA THR A 36 -7.18 -4.45 11.14
C THR A 36 -6.59 -5.39 12.20
N ARG A 37 -5.96 -6.50 11.80
CA ARG A 37 -5.34 -7.46 12.72
C ARG A 37 -4.15 -6.90 13.49
N ARG A 38 -3.45 -5.94 12.89
CA ARG A 38 -2.26 -5.28 13.47
C ARG A 38 -2.60 -4.00 14.21
N GLY A 39 -3.85 -3.54 14.16
CA GLY A 39 -4.27 -2.27 14.73
C GLY A 39 -3.65 -1.05 14.04
N TRP A 40 -3.29 -1.17 12.75
CA TRP A 40 -2.73 -0.04 12.01
C TRP A 40 -3.84 0.94 11.61
N PRO A 41 -3.64 2.25 11.77
CA PRO A 41 -4.64 3.29 11.47
C PRO A 41 -4.75 3.58 9.97
N VAL A 42 -4.52 2.58 9.12
CA VAL A 42 -4.42 2.72 7.66
C VAL A 42 -5.38 1.77 6.96
N GLN A 43 -6.04 2.27 5.93
CA GLN A 43 -6.93 1.52 5.08
C GLN A 43 -6.54 1.72 3.62
N LEU A 44 -6.54 0.64 2.85
CA LEU A 44 -6.41 0.71 1.40
C LEU A 44 -7.79 0.59 0.77
N THR A 45 -8.21 1.62 0.04
CA THR A 45 -9.47 1.65 -0.69
C THR A 45 -9.22 1.57 -2.19
N PHE A 46 -10.28 1.42 -2.98
CA PHE A 46 -10.19 1.48 -4.44
C PHE A 46 -9.65 2.83 -4.95
N GLN A 47 -9.82 3.91 -4.19
CA GLN A 47 -9.33 5.25 -4.55
C GLN A 47 -7.91 5.52 -4.05
N GLY A 48 -7.32 4.60 -3.29
CA GLY A 48 -6.01 4.77 -2.69
C GLY A 48 -6.04 4.57 -1.18
N VAL A 49 -4.90 4.84 -0.55
CA VAL A 49 -4.69 4.70 0.87
C VAL A 49 -5.28 5.88 1.64
N GLN A 50 -5.90 5.59 2.77
CA GLN A 50 -6.47 6.54 3.72
C GLN A 50 -5.95 6.22 5.11
N ILE A 51 -5.62 7.25 5.88
CA ILE A 51 -5.26 7.13 7.30
C ILE A 51 -6.52 7.48 8.09
N ARG A 52 -7.04 6.53 8.88
CA ARG A 52 -8.34 6.64 9.57
C ARG A 52 -8.27 7.51 10.82
N GLU A 53 -7.12 7.51 11.50
CA GLU A 53 -6.88 8.28 12.71
C GLU A 53 -5.48 8.88 12.67
N GLU A 54 -5.34 10.10 13.18
CA GLU A 54 -4.04 10.75 13.37
C GLU A 54 -3.30 10.02 14.50
N SER A 55 -2.63 8.93 14.16
CA SER A 55 -1.80 8.20 15.11
C SER A 55 -0.50 8.96 15.32
N SER A 56 -0.26 9.42 16.55
CA SER A 56 1.01 10.04 16.94
C SER A 56 2.19 9.07 16.87
N ASP A 57 1.93 7.76 16.82
CA ASP A 57 2.95 6.74 16.62
C ASP A 57 3.01 6.32 15.13
N LEU A 58 4.15 6.59 14.48
CA LEU A 58 4.43 6.24 13.08
C LEU A 58 5.16 4.90 12.93
N LYS A 59 5.38 4.14 14.02
CA LYS A 59 6.07 2.83 13.96
C LYS A 59 5.38 1.81 13.06
N TRP A 60 4.10 2.00 12.74
CA TRP A 60 3.36 1.13 11.84
C TRP A 60 3.69 1.36 10.36
N GLU A 61 4.10 2.57 9.95
CA GLU A 61 4.30 2.92 8.54
C GLU A 61 5.27 1.96 7.82
N PRO A 62 6.47 1.64 8.37
CA PRO A 62 7.41 0.76 7.69
C PRO A 62 6.88 -0.66 7.50
N ASP A 63 6.16 -1.19 8.49
CA ASP A 63 5.60 -2.55 8.42
C ASP A 63 4.39 -2.60 7.48
N ALA A 64 3.56 -1.55 7.45
CA ALA A 64 2.48 -1.41 6.49
C ALA A 64 3.02 -1.35 5.04
N LEU A 65 4.10 -0.60 4.82
CA LEU A 65 4.77 -0.53 3.52
C LEU A 65 5.33 -1.89 3.09
N ARG A 66 6.01 -2.60 3.99
CA ARG A 66 6.52 -3.96 3.72
C ARG A 66 5.39 -4.93 3.39
N ALA A 67 4.29 -4.88 4.13
CA ALA A 67 3.13 -5.73 3.88
C ALA A 67 2.51 -5.43 2.49
N LEU A 68 2.36 -4.15 2.15
CA LEU A 68 1.82 -3.76 0.85
C LEU A 68 2.76 -4.13 -0.30
N GLU A 69 4.07 -3.93 -0.15
CA GLU A 69 5.07 -4.36 -1.13
C GLU A 69 4.97 -5.86 -1.38
N ALA A 70 4.91 -6.67 -0.31
CA ALA A 70 4.80 -8.12 -0.44
C ALA A 70 3.53 -8.54 -1.19
N LEU A 71 2.41 -7.84 -1.00
CA LEU A 71 1.18 -8.07 -1.76
C LEU A 71 1.33 -7.68 -3.23
N MET A 72 1.89 -6.51 -3.53
CA MET A 72 2.07 -6.03 -4.91
C MET A 72 3.07 -6.87 -5.70
N ARG A 73 4.13 -7.36 -5.07
CA ARG A 73 5.16 -8.20 -5.71
C ARG A 73 4.65 -9.55 -6.22
N ARG A 74 3.44 -9.95 -5.86
CA ARG A 74 2.75 -11.12 -6.43
C ARG A 74 2.24 -10.88 -7.85
N PHE A 75 2.14 -9.61 -8.26
CA PHE A 75 1.59 -9.21 -9.55
C PHE A 75 2.61 -8.46 -10.41
N VAL A 76 3.53 -7.72 -9.79
CA VAL A 76 4.51 -6.89 -10.48
C VAL A 76 5.93 -7.17 -10.01
N SER A 77 6.89 -6.97 -10.90
CA SER A 77 8.31 -7.12 -10.57
C SER A 77 8.80 -5.96 -9.70
N SER A 78 9.91 -6.15 -8.99
CA SER A 78 10.58 -5.07 -8.26
C SER A 78 11.04 -3.94 -9.18
N ALA A 79 11.35 -4.22 -10.45
CA ALA A 79 11.70 -3.20 -11.43
C ALA A 79 10.49 -2.33 -11.79
N TRP A 80 9.32 -2.94 -11.93
CA TRP A 80 8.06 -2.20 -12.16
C TRP A 80 7.75 -1.30 -10.97
N LEU A 81 7.82 -1.83 -9.74
CA LEU A 81 7.60 -1.04 -8.52
C LEU A 81 8.52 0.19 -8.45
N LYS A 82 9.83 0.02 -8.70
CA LYS A 82 10.79 1.14 -8.75
C LYS A 82 10.42 2.18 -9.81
N ARG A 83 10.05 1.74 -11.01
CA ARG A 83 9.63 2.64 -12.10
C ARG A 83 8.42 3.49 -11.73
N HIS A 84 7.51 2.95 -10.92
CA HIS A 84 6.29 3.63 -10.49
C HIS A 84 6.44 4.35 -9.14
N GLY A 85 7.68 4.56 -8.66
CA GLY A 85 7.96 5.38 -7.49
C GLY A 85 8.01 4.63 -6.15
N TRP A 86 7.96 3.30 -6.16
CA TRP A 86 8.19 2.49 -4.95
C TRP A 86 9.68 2.49 -4.60
N ALA A 87 10.09 3.46 -3.78
CA ALA A 87 11.44 3.45 -3.22
C ALA A 87 11.56 2.27 -2.24
N ARG A 88 12.55 1.41 -2.46
CA ARG A 88 12.86 0.28 -1.57
C ARG A 88 13.08 0.83 -0.17
N PHE A 89 12.37 0.30 0.82
CA PHE A 89 12.79 0.41 2.22
C PHE A 89 14.04 -0.44 2.35
N SER A 90 15.19 0.17 2.05
CA SER A 90 16.47 -0.35 2.51
C SER A 90 16.39 -0.28 4.02
N VAL A 91 16.23 -1.45 4.65
CA VAL A 91 16.47 -1.65 6.08
C VAL A 91 17.88 -1.16 6.40
#